data_AF-A0AAJ2II04-F1
#
_entry.id   AF-A0AAJ2II04-F1
#
_cell.length_a   1.000
_cell.length_b   1.000
_cell.length_c   1.000
_cell.angle_alpha   90.00
_cell.angle_beta   90.00
_cell.angle_gamma   90.00
#
_symmetry.space_group_name_H-M   'P 1'
#
loop_
_entity.id
_entity.type
_entity.pdbx_description
1 polymer ?
#
loop_
_entity_poly.entity_id
_entity_poly.type
_entity_poly.pdbx_seq_one_letter_code
_entity_poly.pdbx_strand_id
1 'polypeptide(L)'
;MAVVDQAILAHTETMRLSSAELARQLVQHLGPTVVAVAAGVRDRKLPYKWSADGGPVPRDGALQRLQVAHRAWVAVATSEGSDVARAWFIGANPRLDEQPPFMAIAAGKFKPVMSAAAAFVDGTDN
;
A
#
# COMPACT_ATOMS: atom_id res chain seq x y z
N MET A 1 13.79 7.67 16.49
CA MET A 1 13.99 6.19 16.61
C MET A 1 12.71 5.41 16.32
N ALA A 2 11.52 5.89 16.71
CA ALA A 2 10.24 5.17 16.48
C ALA A 2 9.90 4.88 14.99
N VAL A 3 10.20 5.79 14.06
CA VAL A 3 9.83 5.65 12.63
C VAL A 3 10.61 4.53 11.93
N VAL A 4 11.90 4.37 12.25
CA VAL A 4 12.75 3.31 11.67
C VAL A 4 12.27 1.94 12.13
N ASP A 5 11.89 1.81 13.40
CA ASP A 5 11.35 0.56 13.96
C ASP A 5 10.01 0.19 13.30
N GLN A 6 9.10 1.16 13.12
CA GLN A 6 7.83 0.93 12.43
C GLN A 6 8.01 0.52 10.96
N ALA A 7 8.92 1.18 10.23
CA ALA A 7 9.20 0.84 8.84
C ALA A 7 9.82 -0.55 8.67
N ILE A 8 10.64 -0.99 9.64
CA ILE A 8 11.25 -2.33 9.68
C ILE A 8 10.22 -3.39 10.07
N LEU A 9 9.35 -3.11 11.04
CA LEU A 9 8.26 -4.01 11.45
C LEU A 9 7.28 -4.23 10.30
N ALA A 10 6.79 -3.15 9.67
CA ALA A 10 5.89 -3.23 8.53
C ALA A 10 6.53 -3.98 7.35
N HIS A 11 7.84 -3.82 7.13
CA HIS A 11 8.57 -4.60 6.11
C HIS A 11 8.58 -6.10 6.44
N THR A 12 8.95 -6.45 7.68
CA THR A 12 9.05 -7.84 8.12
C THR A 12 7.69 -8.54 8.10
N GLU A 13 6.65 -7.86 8.56
CA GLU A 13 5.28 -8.36 8.53
C GLU A 13 4.82 -8.62 7.09
N THR A 14 5.00 -7.64 6.19
CA THR A 14 4.62 -7.77 4.77
C THR A 14 5.35 -8.93 4.08
N MET A 15 6.63 -9.15 4.38
CA MET A 15 7.42 -10.25 3.78
C MET A 15 7.01 -11.64 4.29
N ARG A 16 6.35 -11.72 5.45
CA ARG A 16 5.85 -12.98 6.01
C ARG A 16 4.47 -13.37 5.47
N LEU A 17 3.72 -12.42 4.89
CA LEU A 17 2.40 -12.69 4.32
C LEU A 17 2.51 -13.47 3.01
N SER A 18 1.56 -14.39 2.80
CA SER A 18 1.35 -14.95 1.48
C SER A 18 0.85 -13.86 0.53
N SER A 19 1.10 -14.01 -0.77
CA SER A 19 0.60 -13.06 -1.78
C SER A 19 -0.93 -12.96 -1.78
N ALA A 20 -1.62 -14.04 -1.40
CA ALA A 20 -3.08 -14.05 -1.27
C ALA A 20 -3.54 -13.23 -0.07
N GLU A 21 -2.89 -13.40 1.09
CA GLU A 21 -3.25 -12.63 2.28
C GLU A 21 -2.93 -11.14 2.12
N LEU A 22 -1.79 -10.83 1.52
CA LEU A 22 -1.43 -9.46 1.12
C LEU A 22 -2.52 -8.81 0.25
N ALA A 23 -3.00 -9.52 -0.77
CA ALA A 23 -4.08 -9.02 -1.63
C ALA A 23 -5.40 -8.89 -0.87
N ARG A 24 -5.71 -9.84 0.04
CA ARG A 24 -6.93 -9.85 0.84
C ARG A 24 -7.03 -8.61 1.73
N GLN A 25 -5.98 -8.31 2.49
CA GLN A 25 -5.96 -7.14 3.37
C GLN A 25 -6.07 -5.82 2.59
N LEU A 26 -5.31 -5.69 1.50
CA LEU A 26 -5.39 -4.50 0.65
C LEU A 26 -6.78 -4.31 0.04
N VAL A 27 -7.42 -5.39 -0.44
CA VAL A 27 -8.77 -5.32 -1.02
C VAL A 27 -9.81 -4.98 0.05
N GLN A 28 -9.66 -5.50 1.28
CA GLN A 28 -10.57 -5.20 2.39
C GLN A 28 -10.54 -3.72 2.76
N HIS A 29 -9.36 -3.11 2.79
CA HIS A 29 -9.21 -1.72 3.26
C HIS A 29 -9.34 -0.68 2.14
N LEU A 30 -8.73 -0.92 0.99
CA LEU A 30 -8.68 0.06 -0.10
C LEU A 30 -9.73 -0.20 -1.19
N GLY A 31 -10.29 -1.40 -1.22
CA GLY A 31 -11.21 -1.83 -2.26
C GLY A 31 -10.50 -2.29 -3.54
N PRO A 32 -11.16 -3.16 -4.33
CA PRO A 32 -10.56 -3.83 -5.48
C PRO A 32 -10.09 -2.88 -6.58
N THR A 33 -10.79 -1.76 -6.79
CA THR A 33 -10.45 -0.79 -7.83
C THR A 33 -9.11 -0.10 -7.55
N VAL A 34 -8.92 0.36 -6.31
CA VAL A 34 -7.67 1.03 -5.89
C VAL A 34 -6.51 0.03 -5.98
N VAL A 35 -6.72 -1.19 -5.50
CA VAL A 35 -5.70 -2.25 -5.55
C VAL A 35 -5.33 -2.63 -6.98
N ALA A 36 -6.30 -2.73 -7.89
CA ALA A 36 -6.04 -3.01 -9.30
C ALA A 36 -5.18 -1.92 -9.95
N VAL A 37 -5.51 -0.65 -9.71
CA VAL A 37 -4.74 0.48 -10.24
C VAL A 37 -3.34 0.49 -9.63
N ALA A 38 -3.23 0.37 -8.29
CA ALA A 38 -1.95 0.35 -7.61
C ALA A 38 -1.03 -0.77 -8.11
N ALA A 39 -1.59 -1.96 -8.40
CA ALA A 39 -0.87 -3.09 -8.95
C ALA A 39 -0.54 -2.96 -10.45
N GLY A 40 -1.02 -1.90 -11.12
CA GLY A 40 -0.81 -1.67 -12.55
C GLY A 40 -1.59 -2.63 -13.46
N VAL A 41 -2.71 -3.17 -12.99
CA VAL A 41 -3.54 -4.11 -13.76
C VAL A 41 -4.86 -3.46 -14.20
N ARG A 42 -5.32 -3.82 -15.41
CA ARG A 42 -6.59 -3.32 -15.96
C ARG A 42 -7.80 -4.11 -15.45
N ASP A 43 -7.62 -5.38 -15.11
CA ASP A 43 -8.69 -6.25 -14.61
C ASP A 43 -8.98 -5.97 -13.12
N ARG A 44 -10.08 -5.26 -12.86
CA ARG A 44 -10.53 -4.92 -11.50
C ARG A 44 -11.02 -6.13 -10.68
N LYS A 45 -11.27 -7.28 -11.31
CA LYS A 45 -11.61 -8.53 -10.62
C LYS A 45 -10.36 -9.30 -10.17
N LEU A 46 -9.19 -8.97 -10.73
CA LEU A 46 -7.96 -9.69 -10.46
C LEU A 46 -7.50 -9.61 -9.00
N PRO A 47 -7.63 -8.47 -8.29
CA PRO A 47 -7.36 -8.42 -6.86
C PRO A 47 -8.18 -9.39 -6.02
N TYR A 48 -9.47 -9.60 -6.35
CA TYR A 48 -10.28 -10.61 -5.67
C TYR A 48 -9.78 -12.04 -5.95
N LYS A 49 -9.37 -12.31 -7.20
CA LYS A 49 -8.81 -13.62 -7.55
C LYS A 49 -7.50 -13.88 -6.80
N TRP A 50 -6.66 -12.86 -6.64
CA TRP A 50 -5.43 -12.96 -5.85
C TRP A 50 -5.73 -13.21 -4.37
N SER A 51 -6.79 -12.59 -3.82
CA SER A 51 -7.17 -12.79 -2.41
C SER A 51 -7.77 -14.16 -2.08
N ALA A 52 -8.08 -14.98 -3.10
CA ALA A 52 -8.64 -16.30 -2.89
C ALA A 52 -7.54 -17.31 -2.53
N ASP A 53 -7.84 -18.24 -1.62
CA ASP A 53 -6.93 -19.33 -1.28
C ASP A 53 -6.73 -20.25 -2.50
N GLY A 54 -5.47 -20.52 -2.84
CA GLY A 54 -5.12 -21.24 -4.08
C GLY A 54 -5.38 -20.44 -5.37
N GLY A 55 -5.67 -19.14 -5.27
CA GLY A 55 -5.83 -18.24 -6.42
C GLY A 55 -4.54 -18.02 -7.21
N PRO A 56 -4.64 -17.38 -8.40
CA PRO A 56 -3.46 -17.05 -9.19
C PRO A 56 -2.53 -16.12 -8.41
N VAL A 57 -1.23 -16.25 -8.62
CA VAL A 57 -0.23 -15.39 -7.98
C VAL A 57 -0.05 -14.11 -8.82
N PRO A 58 0.01 -12.91 -8.20
CA PRO A 58 0.40 -11.70 -8.91
C PRO A 58 1.78 -11.85 -9.55
N ARG A 59 1.95 -11.35 -10.77
CA ARG A 59 3.29 -11.26 -11.40
C ARG A 59 4.21 -10.38 -10.57
N ASP A 60 5.52 -10.58 -10.65
CA ASP A 60 6.53 -9.89 -9.83
C ASP A 60 6.33 -8.37 -9.74
N GLY A 61 6.08 -7.71 -10.87
CA GLY A 61 5.83 -6.26 -10.87
C GLY A 61 4.55 -5.84 -10.14
N ALA A 62 3.49 -6.66 -10.20
CA ALA A 62 2.26 -6.42 -9.43
C ALA A 62 2.49 -6.73 -7.95
N LEU A 63 3.18 -7.83 -7.64
CA LEU A 63 3.50 -8.23 -6.27
C LEU A 63 4.33 -7.17 -5.55
N GLN A 64 5.38 -6.63 -6.19
CA GLN A 64 6.20 -5.56 -5.63
C GLN A 64 5.37 -4.31 -5.31
N ARG A 65 4.45 -3.94 -6.21
CA ARG A 65 3.54 -2.80 -5.99
C ARG A 65 2.60 -3.04 -4.82
N LEU A 66 2.04 -4.26 -4.71
CA LEU A 66 1.19 -4.64 -3.56
C LEU A 66 1.98 -4.62 -2.25
N GLN A 67 3.22 -5.11 -2.24
CA GLN A 67 4.07 -5.09 -1.05
C GLN A 67 4.38 -3.64 -0.61
N VAL A 68 4.68 -2.74 -1.55
CA VAL A 68 4.88 -1.32 -1.22
C VAL A 68 3.60 -0.68 -0.71
N ALA A 69 2.46 -0.98 -1.36
CA ALA A 69 1.16 -0.48 -0.92
C ALA A 69 0.84 -0.91 0.52
N HIS A 70 1.06 -2.18 0.83
CA HIS A 70 0.80 -2.74 2.16
C HIS A 70 1.71 -2.15 3.23
N ARG A 71 3.01 -1.99 2.93
CA ARG A 71 3.94 -1.36 3.87
C ARG A 71 3.55 0.07 4.21
N ALA A 72 3.20 0.87 3.20
CA ALA A 72 2.73 2.23 3.43
C ALA A 72 1.39 2.25 4.18
N TRP A 73 0.49 1.32 3.85
CA TRP A 73 -0.80 1.17 4.52
C TRP A 73 -0.64 0.88 6.01
N VAL A 74 0.12 -0.17 6.35
CA VAL A 74 0.36 -0.57 7.75
C VAL A 74 1.02 0.56 8.53
N ALA A 75 2.05 1.21 7.96
CA ALA A 75 2.73 2.31 8.64
C ALA A 75 1.76 3.43 9.05
N VAL A 76 0.89 3.87 8.13
CA VAL A 76 -0.09 4.92 8.41
C VAL A 76 -1.22 4.43 9.30
N ALA A 77 -1.75 3.23 9.06
CA ALA A 77 -2.87 2.67 9.80
C ALA A 77 -2.52 2.37 11.27
N THR A 78 -1.28 1.95 11.54
CA THR A 78 -0.80 1.73 12.91
C THR A 78 -0.63 3.03 13.68
N SER A 79 -0.32 4.15 13.01
CA SER A 79 -0.18 5.46 13.65
C SER A 79 -1.51 6.19 13.82
N GLU A 80 -2.27 6.33 12.73
CA GLU A 80 -3.44 7.23 12.65
C GLU A 80 -4.78 6.49 12.56
N GLY A 81 -4.76 5.16 12.46
CA GLY A 81 -5.95 4.34 12.26
C GLY A 81 -6.34 4.15 10.79
N SER A 82 -7.20 3.16 10.57
CA SER A 82 -7.57 2.65 9.24
C SER A 82 -8.28 3.69 8.37
N ASP A 83 -9.16 4.51 8.96
CA ASP A 83 -9.94 5.50 8.20
C ASP A 83 -9.03 6.62 7.66
N VAL A 84 -8.09 7.09 8.48
CA VAL A 84 -7.09 8.09 8.09
C VAL A 84 -6.15 7.50 7.05
N ALA A 85 -5.66 6.27 7.25
CA ALA A 85 -4.84 5.59 6.26
C ALA A 85 -5.54 5.47 4.90
N ARG A 86 -6.85 5.20 4.90
CA ARG A 86 -7.65 5.12 3.66
C ARG A 86 -7.79 6.46 2.98
N ALA A 87 -8.10 7.50 3.74
CA ALA A 87 -8.16 8.86 3.22
C ALA A 87 -6.82 9.29 2.63
N TRP A 88 -5.71 9.02 3.33
CA TRP A 88 -4.35 9.30 2.88
C TRP A 88 -3.99 8.56 1.59
N PHE A 89 -4.39 7.28 1.47
CA PHE A 89 -4.08 6.47 0.28
C PHE A 89 -4.80 6.93 -0.99
N ILE A 90 -6.02 7.47 -0.85
CA ILE A 90 -6.91 7.82 -1.96
C ILE A 90 -6.85 9.32 -2.28
N GLY A 91 -6.56 10.16 -1.27
CA GLY A 91 -6.47 11.60 -1.39
C GLY A 91 -5.22 12.08 -2.11
N ALA A 92 -5.27 13.33 -2.60
CA ALA A 92 -4.09 14.01 -3.11
C ALA A 92 -3.04 14.15 -2.00
N ASN A 93 -1.78 13.93 -2.34
CA ASN A 93 -0.68 14.03 -1.40
C ASN A 93 0.33 15.08 -1.91
N PRO A 94 0.54 16.20 -1.19
CA PRO A 94 1.44 17.28 -1.61
C PRO A 94 2.89 16.82 -1.78
N ARG A 95 3.34 15.83 -1.00
CA ARG A 95 4.69 15.24 -1.12
C ARG A 95 4.85 14.34 -2.35
N LEU A 96 3.76 14.05 -3.05
CA LEU A 96 3.72 13.22 -4.26
C LEU A 96 3.26 14.02 -5.48
N ASP A 97 3.50 15.33 -5.53
CA ASP A 97 3.07 16.21 -6.63
C ASP A 97 1.54 16.25 -6.76
N GLU A 98 0.81 16.30 -5.64
CA GLU A 98 -0.66 16.17 -5.58
C GLU A 98 -1.20 14.82 -6.08
N GLN A 99 -0.33 13.85 -6.35
CA GLN A 99 -0.73 12.53 -6.81
C GLN A 99 -1.13 11.63 -5.63
N PRO A 100 -2.24 10.89 -5.71
CA PRO A 100 -2.59 9.92 -4.70
C PRO A 100 -1.54 8.80 -4.56
N PRO A 101 -1.23 8.32 -3.35
CA PRO A 101 -0.26 7.25 -3.13
C PRO A 101 -0.47 6.01 -3.99
N PHE A 102 -1.72 5.57 -4.18
CA PHE A 102 -2.01 4.40 -5.03
C PHE A 102 -1.59 4.59 -6.49
N MET A 103 -1.72 5.82 -7.03
CA MET A 103 -1.29 6.13 -8.39
C MET A 103 0.23 6.29 -8.50
N ALA A 104 0.87 6.88 -7.48
CA ALA A 104 2.32 6.98 -7.40
C ALA A 104 2.96 5.58 -7.37
N ILE A 105 2.37 4.62 -6.63
CA ILE A 105 2.78 3.21 -6.63
C ILE A 105 2.62 2.59 -8.02
N ALA A 106 1.49 2.83 -8.69
CA ALA A 106 1.27 2.31 -10.05
C ALA A 106 2.39 2.78 -11.01
N ALA A 107 2.80 4.05 -10.88
CA ALA A 107 3.88 4.68 -11.64
C ALA A 107 5.30 4.26 -11.21
N GLY A 108 5.46 3.40 -10.19
CA GLY A 108 6.77 2.94 -9.72
C GLY A 108 7.50 3.92 -8.80
N LYS A 109 6.84 4.99 -8.32
CA LYS A 109 7.39 5.98 -7.38
C LYS A 109 7.46 5.44 -5.93
N PHE A 110 8.11 4.29 -5.72
CA PHE A 110 8.10 3.59 -4.43
C PHE A 110 8.83 4.34 -3.31
N LYS A 111 10.02 4.90 -3.61
CA LYS A 111 10.79 5.66 -2.62
C LYS A 111 10.05 6.92 -2.15
N PRO A 112 9.50 7.77 -3.04
CA PRO A 112 8.67 8.89 -2.63
C PRO A 112 7.48 8.49 -1.76
N VAL A 113 6.75 7.43 -2.13
CA VAL A 113 5.59 6.95 -1.36
C VAL A 113 5.98 6.54 0.06
N MET A 114 7.06 5.78 0.23
CA MET A 114 7.52 5.39 1.57
C MET A 114 8.03 6.59 2.38
N SER A 115 8.68 7.56 1.72
CA SER A 115 9.10 8.81 2.37
C SER A 115 7.92 9.66 2.82
N ALA A 116 6.85 9.72 2.02
CA ALA A 116 5.63 10.45 2.35
C ALA A 116 4.89 9.76 3.52
N ALA A 117 4.79 8.43 3.51
CA ALA A 117 4.21 7.67 4.62
C ALA A 117 4.97 7.89 5.93
N ALA A 118 6.31 7.85 5.88
CA ALA A 118 7.14 8.11 7.05
C ALA A 118 6.94 9.53 7.60
N ALA A 119 6.87 10.54 6.73
CA ALA A 119 6.65 11.92 7.15
C ALA A 119 5.25 12.17 7.72
N PHE A 120 4.23 11.51 7.18
CA PHE A 120 2.87 11.56 7.71
C PHE A 120 2.81 11.01 9.14
N VAL A 121 3.44 9.86 9.37
CA VAL A 121 3.54 9.23 10.70
C VAL A 121 4.37 10.06 11.69
N ASP A 122 5.39 10.78 11.22
CA ASP A 122 6.22 11.65 12.06
C ASP A 122 5.54 13.00 12.37
N GLY A 123 4.35 13.27 11.80
CA GLY A 123 3.66 14.55 11.94
C GLY A 123 4.39 15.72 11.28
N THR A 124 5.35 15.44 10.38
CA THR A 124 6.12 16.47 9.65
C THR A 124 5.44 16.84 8.33
N ASP A 125 4.13 16.63 8.21
CA ASP A 125 3.40 16.82 6.95
C ASP A 125 2.94 18.27 6.71
N ASN A 126 3.62 19.23 7.35
CA ASN A 126 3.33 20.66 7.30
C ASN A 126 4.26 21.41 6.33
#